data_AF-A0A6J2MZT2-F1
#
_entry.id   AF-A0A6J2MZT2-F1
#
_cell.length_a   1.000
_cell.length_b   1.000
_cell.length_c   1.000
_cell.angle_alpha   90.00
_cell.angle_beta   90.00
_cell.angle_gamma   90.00
#
_symmetry.space_group_name_H-M   'P 1'
#
loop_
_entity.id
_entity.type
_entity.pdbx_description
1 polymer ?
#
loop_
_entity_poly.entity_id
_entity_poly.type
_entity_poly.pdbx_seq_one_letter_code
_entity_poly.pdbx_strand_id
1 'polypeptide(L)'
;MYRFKCRESGPYRWLAFLEGWEVSGRWTVLDKVPGPQAWTLTLPGVLTPTGCLITKQAISVITRAPLPQKLRVWIMGLQILLLLLCGALALTQTWDGPHSLRYVSTATYGPGRGKNRYISVIYVDDSEILQFDSGVVRPRLETRVPWMEQLWVEQEHPDFWMDQTREMKHNEQTSRANLNKLLAYYNQSKDVSGTFQEMTGCVVGSDGHFLRGFTQFAYDGTDFVALNEDLRSWTSANSVAGLSWHQLVRVPDADVRRVFLEDTCVHRLRLLLEKGKEKLLQADPPKTHMTQHPISDYEVTLKCWALGFYPADITLTWQREGEDLTQDMELVETRPAGDGTFQKWAAVAVPPGEEQRYTCHVQHQGLPEPLTLRWDPPPQTTITIIFVGIAAALGLLGAVVTGAVLWRRKCSGGQGVGLSFLSPWGSSPGGSVLCLVNVHPIPTWVLVHVGPIS
;
A
#
# COMPACT_ATOMS: atom_id res chain seq x y z
N MET A 1 17.52 -40.67 22.63
CA MET A 1 18.19 -41.85 23.23
C MET A 1 19.67 -41.54 23.33
N TYR A 2 20.25 -41.51 24.53
CA TYR A 2 21.70 -41.40 24.71
C TYR A 2 22.26 -42.80 25.01
N ARG A 3 23.33 -43.21 24.30
CA ARG A 3 24.04 -44.47 24.54
C ARG A 3 25.07 -44.25 25.64
N PHE A 4 25.04 -45.08 26.67
CA PHE A 4 26.06 -45.12 27.71
C PHE A 4 26.99 -46.31 27.47
N LYS A 5 28.30 -46.11 27.66
CA LYS A 5 29.30 -47.18 27.75
C LYS A 5 29.74 -47.30 29.21
N CYS A 6 29.55 -48.47 29.79
CA CYS A 6 30.05 -48.79 31.13
C CYS A 6 31.36 -49.58 31.02
N ARG A 7 32.37 -49.19 31.80
CA ARG A 7 33.63 -49.93 31.95
C ARG A 7 33.76 -50.40 33.40
N GLU A 8 34.13 -51.66 33.58
CA GLU A 8 34.27 -52.31 34.88
C GLU A 8 35.57 -51.83 35.56
N SER A 9 35.48 -51.30 36.79
CA SER A 9 36.65 -50.81 37.54
C SER A 9 36.75 -51.48 38.92
N GLY A 10 36.86 -52.80 38.92
CA GLY A 10 37.05 -53.61 40.13
C GLY A 10 35.74 -54.09 40.77
N PRO A 11 35.84 -54.93 41.83
CA PRO A 11 34.68 -55.61 42.38
C PRO A 11 33.78 -54.55 43.03
N TYR A 12 32.58 -54.40 42.46
CA TYR A 12 31.49 -53.51 42.88
C TYR A 12 31.58 -52.02 42.49
N ARG A 13 32.36 -51.64 41.46
CA ARG A 13 32.31 -50.28 40.88
C ARG A 13 32.17 -50.29 39.35
N TRP A 14 31.20 -49.51 38.87
CA TRP A 14 31.01 -49.20 37.45
C TRP A 14 31.17 -47.69 37.23
N LEU A 15 31.95 -47.31 36.21
CA LEU A 15 32.04 -45.94 35.71
C LEU A 15 31.26 -45.86 34.40
N ALA A 16 30.32 -44.92 34.33
CA ALA A 16 29.58 -44.59 33.11
C ALA A 16 30.12 -43.28 32.54
N PHE A 17 30.50 -43.30 31.27
CA PHE A 17 30.97 -42.10 30.57
C PHE A 17 29.84 -41.57 29.67
N LEU A 18 29.47 -40.31 29.89
CA LEU A 18 28.85 -39.45 28.88
C LEU A 18 30.01 -38.74 28.18
N GLU A 19 30.00 -38.65 26.85
CA GLU A 19 31.01 -37.86 26.13
C GLU A 19 30.99 -36.42 26.66
N GLY A 20 32.01 -36.04 27.43
CA GLY A 20 32.36 -34.66 27.73
C GLY A 20 32.45 -34.22 29.20
N TRP A 21 31.93 -34.95 30.20
CA TRP A 21 31.95 -34.46 31.61
C TRP A 21 32.12 -35.59 32.64
N GLU A 22 33.03 -35.40 33.60
CA GLU A 22 33.35 -36.34 34.69
C GLU A 22 32.50 -36.02 35.93
N VAL A 23 31.69 -36.96 36.43
CA VAL A 23 30.89 -36.78 37.66
C VAL A 23 31.35 -37.81 38.69
N SER A 24 31.94 -37.35 39.80
CA SER A 24 32.35 -38.21 40.91
C SER A 24 31.28 -38.22 42.02
N GLY A 25 30.89 -39.42 42.47
CA GLY A 25 29.91 -39.63 43.54
C GLY A 25 29.98 -41.06 44.09
N ARG A 26 29.75 -41.23 45.40
CA ARG A 26 29.90 -42.50 46.13
C ARG A 26 28.55 -43.25 46.11
N TRP A 27 28.49 -44.42 45.49
CA TRP A 27 27.26 -45.24 45.37
C TRP A 27 27.36 -46.51 46.23
N THR A 28 26.27 -46.86 46.92
CA THR A 28 26.07 -48.15 47.60
C THR A 28 25.12 -49.02 46.77
N VAL A 29 25.57 -50.24 46.45
CA VAL A 29 24.87 -51.22 45.62
C VAL A 29 23.91 -52.06 46.48
N LEU A 30 22.68 -52.28 46.01
CA LEU A 30 21.79 -53.35 46.47
C LEU A 30 21.51 -54.32 45.32
N ASP A 31 21.24 -55.58 45.68
CA ASP A 31 21.60 -56.82 44.99
C ASP A 31 21.12 -57.09 43.55
N LYS A 32 21.80 -58.09 42.98
CA LYS A 32 21.81 -58.61 41.60
C LYS A 32 20.69 -59.66 41.41
N VAL A 33 19.93 -59.60 40.31
CA VAL A 33 19.09 -60.73 39.83
C VAL A 33 19.30 -60.94 38.31
N PRO A 34 19.54 -62.17 37.82
CA PRO A 34 19.95 -62.45 36.44
C PRO A 34 18.78 -62.85 35.51
N GLY A 35 18.86 -62.51 34.23
CA GLY A 35 18.01 -63.12 33.20
C GLY A 35 17.93 -62.32 31.88
N PRO A 36 18.18 -62.94 30.71
CA PRO A 36 18.11 -62.27 29.41
C PRO A 36 16.73 -62.50 28.75
N GLN A 37 16.12 -61.48 28.17
CA GLN A 37 15.23 -61.62 27.00
C GLN A 37 14.79 -60.26 26.46
N ALA A 38 14.93 -60.10 25.15
CA ALA A 38 14.55 -58.94 24.35
C ALA A 38 13.04 -58.94 24.08
N TRP A 39 12.37 -57.78 24.13
CA TRP A 39 11.13 -57.53 23.37
C TRP A 39 10.91 -56.05 23.03
N THR A 40 10.20 -55.90 21.93
CA THR A 40 9.83 -54.75 21.10
C THR A 40 8.73 -53.86 21.72
N LEU A 41 8.67 -52.60 21.27
CA LEU A 41 7.71 -51.56 21.70
C LEU A 41 6.25 -51.86 21.28
N THR A 42 5.32 -51.73 22.24
CA THR A 42 3.92 -51.31 22.01
C THR A 42 3.37 -50.62 23.29
N LEU A 43 2.82 -49.41 23.16
CA LEU A 43 1.92 -48.74 24.13
C LEU A 43 0.45 -49.05 23.73
N PRO A 44 -0.60 -48.84 24.56
CA PRO A 44 -0.69 -48.21 25.88
C PRO A 44 -1.54 -49.00 26.92
N GLY A 45 -1.56 -48.56 28.19
CA GLY A 45 -2.63 -48.91 29.14
C GLY A 45 -2.19 -49.58 30.43
N VAL A 46 -2.67 -49.02 31.54
CA VAL A 46 -2.37 -49.29 32.95
C VAL A 46 -2.84 -50.67 33.40
N LEU A 47 -2.01 -51.42 34.13
CA LEU A 47 -2.38 -52.29 35.27
C LEU A 47 -1.12 -52.64 36.07
N THR A 48 -1.08 -52.20 37.33
CA THR A 48 -0.17 -52.68 38.39
C THR A 48 -0.75 -53.94 39.03
N PRO A 49 0.07 -54.87 39.57
CA PRO A 49 0.38 -54.87 41.03
C PRO A 49 1.81 -55.45 41.30
N THR A 50 2.67 -54.96 42.19
CA THR A 50 2.62 -54.77 43.65
C THR A 50 3.87 -53.91 43.97
N GLY A 51 3.82 -52.75 44.63
CA GLY A 51 3.39 -52.58 46.01
C GLY A 51 4.60 -52.49 46.95
N CYS A 52 5.32 -51.36 46.95
CA CYS A 52 6.02 -50.88 48.15
C CYS A 52 6.15 -49.34 48.11
N LEU A 53 5.61 -48.68 49.13
CA LEU A 53 5.51 -47.24 49.28
C LEU A 53 6.89 -46.58 49.41
N ILE A 54 7.15 -45.53 48.62
CA ILE A 54 8.05 -44.45 49.03
C ILE A 54 7.19 -43.20 49.16
N THR A 55 7.09 -42.72 50.39
CA THR A 55 6.40 -41.50 50.80
C THR A 55 6.86 -40.28 49.99
N LYS A 56 5.91 -39.42 49.62
CA LYS A 56 6.06 -38.13 48.89
C LYS A 56 6.93 -37.07 49.61
N GLN A 57 8.17 -37.39 49.98
CA GLN A 57 9.05 -36.44 50.68
C GLN A 57 10.51 -36.40 50.18
N ALA A 58 10.81 -36.93 49.00
CA ALA A 58 12.15 -36.84 48.41
C ALA A 58 12.18 -36.45 46.93
N ILE A 59 11.18 -35.70 46.45
CA ILE A 59 11.24 -34.97 45.17
C ILE A 59 10.91 -33.51 45.45
N SER A 60 11.75 -32.85 46.24
CA SER A 60 11.72 -31.38 46.35
C SER A 60 13.10 -30.75 46.48
N VAL A 61 14.19 -31.50 46.27
CA VAL A 61 15.55 -30.98 46.50
C VAL A 61 16.37 -30.81 45.21
N ILE A 62 15.85 -31.19 44.03
CA ILE A 62 16.54 -30.96 42.74
C ILE A 62 15.65 -30.21 41.74
N THR A 63 15.06 -29.08 42.13
CA THR A 63 14.52 -28.08 41.18
C THR A 63 14.69 -26.63 41.66
N ARG A 64 15.66 -26.35 42.54
CA ARG A 64 16.05 -24.98 42.89
C ARG A 64 17.57 -24.84 43.07
N ALA A 65 18.33 -25.19 42.04
CA ALA A 65 19.61 -24.52 41.85
C ALA A 65 19.33 -23.27 41.00
N PRO A 66 19.39 -22.04 41.54
CA PRO A 66 19.32 -20.86 40.70
C PRO A 66 20.48 -20.91 39.70
N LEU A 67 20.17 -20.78 38.40
CA LEU A 67 21.21 -20.54 37.39
C LEU A 67 22.12 -19.41 37.91
N PRO A 68 23.46 -19.54 37.79
CA PRO A 68 24.37 -18.47 38.22
C PRO A 68 23.94 -17.17 37.55
N GLN A 69 23.88 -16.08 38.32
CA GLN A 69 23.29 -14.81 37.91
C GLN A 69 23.83 -14.30 36.56
N LYS A 70 25.11 -14.57 36.27
CA LYS A 70 25.73 -14.32 34.96
C LYS A 70 25.00 -15.04 33.82
N LEU A 71 24.70 -16.33 33.95
CA LEU A 71 24.03 -17.13 32.93
C LEU A 71 22.58 -16.67 32.69
N ARG A 72 21.87 -16.20 33.73
CA ARG A 72 20.55 -15.56 33.58
C ARG A 72 20.61 -14.25 32.78
N VAL A 73 21.64 -13.43 33.02
CA VAL A 73 21.85 -12.17 32.26
C VAL A 73 22.20 -12.47 30.81
N TRP A 74 23.02 -13.48 30.54
CA TRP A 74 23.31 -13.93 29.17
C TRP A 74 22.08 -14.47 28.44
N ILE A 75 21.23 -15.25 29.12
CA ILE A 75 19.99 -15.79 28.55
C ILE A 75 18.99 -14.65 28.26
N MET A 76 18.80 -13.72 29.19
CA MET A 76 17.95 -12.54 28.97
C MET A 76 18.50 -11.66 27.84
N GLY A 77 19.81 -11.42 27.80
CA GLY A 77 20.46 -10.66 26.73
C GLY A 77 20.29 -11.32 25.36
N LEU A 78 20.45 -12.66 25.30
CA LEU A 78 20.22 -13.43 24.08
C LEU A 78 18.75 -13.40 23.66
N GLN A 79 17.81 -13.51 24.60
CA GLN A 79 16.36 -13.41 24.31
C GLN A 79 15.97 -12.02 23.81
N ILE A 80 16.49 -10.95 24.43
CA ILE A 80 16.24 -9.57 23.98
C ILE A 80 16.87 -9.34 22.61
N LEU A 81 18.09 -9.80 22.37
CA LEU A 81 18.74 -9.73 21.07
C LEU A 81 17.97 -10.52 20.01
N LEU A 82 17.48 -11.72 20.34
CA LEU A 82 16.65 -12.54 19.45
C LEU A 82 15.30 -11.88 19.16
N LEU A 83 14.69 -11.23 20.15
CA LEU A 83 13.44 -10.47 20.00
C LEU A 83 13.65 -9.19 19.19
N LEU A 84 14.79 -8.51 19.34
CA LEU A 84 15.18 -7.35 18.52
C LEU A 84 15.49 -7.76 17.08
N LEU A 85 16.17 -8.90 16.88
CA LEU A 85 16.39 -9.51 15.57
C LEU A 85 15.06 -9.96 14.94
N CYS A 86 14.17 -10.58 15.71
CA CYS A 86 12.84 -10.97 15.24
C CYS A 86 11.97 -9.73 14.95
N GLY A 87 12.08 -8.65 15.72
CA GLY A 87 11.41 -7.38 15.46
C GLY A 87 11.93 -6.70 14.19
N ALA A 88 13.25 -6.73 13.97
CA ALA A 88 13.88 -6.25 12.74
C ALA A 88 13.51 -7.10 11.51
N LEU A 89 13.39 -8.43 11.67
CA LEU A 89 12.96 -9.36 10.61
C LEU A 89 11.43 -9.32 10.36
N ALA A 90 10.62 -9.01 11.38
CA ALA A 90 9.18 -8.83 11.25
C ALA A 90 8.81 -7.48 10.62
N LEU A 91 9.67 -6.46 10.78
CA LEU A 91 9.57 -5.18 10.06
C LEU A 91 9.97 -5.26 8.59
N THR A 92 10.56 -6.39 8.15
CA THR A 92 10.79 -6.70 6.74
C THR A 92 9.78 -7.70 6.22
N GLN A 93 8.49 -7.53 6.55
CA GLN A 93 7.47 -7.91 5.59
C GLN A 93 7.53 -6.88 4.46
N THR A 94 8.59 -6.97 3.63
CA THR A 94 8.57 -6.30 2.35
C THR A 94 7.42 -6.95 1.61
N TRP A 95 6.46 -6.13 1.21
CA TRP A 95 5.58 -6.53 0.14
C TRP A 95 6.43 -6.59 -1.14
N ASP A 96 7.47 -7.42 -1.21
CA ASP A 96 8.20 -7.66 -2.45
C ASP A 96 7.31 -8.59 -3.27
N GLY A 97 6.41 -7.96 -4.01
CA GLY A 97 5.66 -8.61 -5.06
C GLY A 97 6.59 -9.11 -6.17
N PRO A 98 6.10 -9.99 -7.04
CA PRO A 98 6.85 -10.38 -8.23
C PRO A 98 7.08 -9.16 -9.14
N HIS A 99 8.23 -9.12 -9.80
CA HIS A 99 8.58 -8.09 -10.77
C HIS A 99 8.51 -8.63 -12.20
N SER A 100 8.25 -7.76 -13.17
CA SER A 100 8.08 -8.12 -14.57
C SER A 100 8.82 -7.19 -15.52
N LEU A 101 9.42 -7.75 -16.57
CA LEU A 101 9.95 -7.02 -17.72
C LEU A 101 9.07 -7.33 -18.92
N ARG A 102 8.46 -6.30 -19.52
CA ARG A 102 7.54 -6.49 -20.66
C ARG A 102 7.92 -5.59 -21.83
N TYR A 103 7.97 -6.19 -23.00
CA TYR A 103 8.14 -5.53 -24.29
C TYR A 103 6.77 -5.56 -24.97
N VAL A 104 6.26 -4.39 -25.33
CA VAL A 104 5.01 -4.22 -26.08
C VAL A 104 5.32 -3.54 -27.39
N SER A 105 5.21 -4.29 -28.48
CA SER A 105 5.49 -3.82 -29.83
C SER A 105 4.20 -3.77 -30.65
N THR A 106 4.03 -2.71 -31.42
CA THR A 106 2.88 -2.51 -32.31
C THR A 106 3.37 -2.02 -33.66
N ALA A 107 3.14 -2.82 -34.70
CA ALA A 107 3.26 -2.44 -36.09
C ALA A 107 1.89 -2.04 -36.64
N THR A 108 1.85 -0.92 -37.35
CA THR A 108 0.64 -0.38 -37.97
C THR A 108 0.87 -0.17 -39.46
N TYR A 109 -0.21 -0.35 -40.22
CA TYR A 109 -0.31 -0.01 -41.63
C TYR A 109 -1.53 0.89 -41.83
N GLY A 110 -1.48 1.79 -42.82
CA GLY A 110 -2.67 2.51 -43.26
C GLY A 110 -2.42 3.40 -44.48
N PRO A 111 -3.49 3.89 -45.13
CA PRO A 111 -3.36 4.75 -46.32
C PRO A 111 -2.87 6.15 -45.94
N GLY A 112 -1.75 6.57 -46.51
CA GLY A 112 -1.18 7.91 -46.37
C GLY A 112 0.26 7.94 -45.83
N ARG A 113 0.91 9.10 -45.96
CA ARG A 113 2.30 9.31 -45.52
C ARG A 113 2.36 9.25 -43.99
N GLY A 114 3.27 8.43 -43.44
CA GLY A 114 3.51 8.32 -41.99
C GLY A 114 2.59 7.35 -41.23
N LYS A 115 1.75 6.56 -41.91
CA LYS A 115 0.87 5.56 -41.27
C LYS A 115 1.47 4.17 -41.11
N ASN A 116 2.61 3.91 -41.74
CA ASN A 116 3.41 2.72 -41.45
C ASN A 116 4.33 3.05 -40.28
N ARG A 117 3.97 2.60 -39.09
CA ARG A 117 4.70 2.92 -37.86
C ARG A 117 4.89 1.67 -37.03
N TYR A 118 6.08 1.54 -36.47
CA TYR A 118 6.43 0.53 -35.48
C TYR A 118 6.83 1.24 -34.19
N ILE A 119 6.14 0.91 -33.11
CA ILE A 119 6.44 1.41 -31.77
C ILE A 119 6.73 0.20 -30.90
N SER A 120 7.84 0.24 -30.15
CA SER A 120 8.16 -0.74 -29.12
C SER A 120 8.37 -0.01 -27.80
N VAL A 121 7.66 -0.44 -26.77
CA VAL A 121 7.72 0.14 -25.43
C VAL A 121 8.12 -0.95 -24.45
N ILE A 122 9.09 -0.66 -23.59
CA ILE A 122 9.63 -1.61 -22.62
C ILE A 122 9.32 -1.11 -21.22
N TYR A 123 8.62 -1.93 -20.46
CA TYR A 123 8.20 -1.68 -19.10
C TYR A 123 8.96 -2.57 -18.13
N VAL A 124 9.37 -2.00 -16.99
CA VAL A 124 9.61 -2.78 -15.77
C VAL A 124 8.44 -2.48 -14.84
N ASP A 125 7.67 -3.51 -14.51
CA ASP A 125 6.38 -3.38 -13.84
C ASP A 125 5.50 -2.34 -14.53
N ASP A 126 5.13 -1.26 -13.84
CA ASP A 126 4.25 -0.23 -14.39
C ASP A 126 5.03 0.99 -14.91
N SER A 127 6.36 0.92 -14.89
CA SER A 127 7.26 2.01 -15.32
C SER A 127 7.74 1.81 -16.76
N GLU A 128 7.45 2.75 -17.65
CA GLU A 128 8.04 2.80 -18.99
C GLU A 128 9.51 3.20 -18.91
N ILE A 129 10.42 2.31 -19.32
CA ILE A 129 11.86 2.52 -19.20
C ILE A 129 12.49 2.90 -20.53
N LEU A 130 12.03 2.28 -21.62
CA LEU A 130 12.61 2.48 -22.96
C LEU A 130 11.50 2.55 -24.01
N GLN A 131 11.74 3.33 -25.06
CA GLN A 131 10.84 3.42 -26.20
C GLN A 131 11.61 3.51 -27.52
N PHE A 132 11.11 2.83 -28.54
CA PHE A 132 11.53 2.98 -29.93
C PHE A 132 10.32 3.38 -30.78
N ASP A 133 10.50 4.37 -31.64
CA ASP A 133 9.48 4.84 -32.58
C ASP A 133 10.06 4.98 -33.99
N SER A 134 9.54 4.20 -34.95
CA SER A 134 10.00 4.27 -36.34
C SER A 134 9.50 5.51 -37.09
N GLY A 135 8.57 6.29 -36.52
CA GLY A 135 7.98 7.47 -37.14
C GLY A 135 8.88 8.72 -37.14
N VAL A 136 9.94 8.73 -36.33
CA VAL A 136 10.87 9.86 -36.25
C VAL A 136 11.95 9.79 -37.33
N VAL A 137 12.58 10.92 -37.67
CA VAL A 137 13.56 11.03 -38.78
C VAL A 137 14.79 10.14 -38.59
N ARG A 138 15.18 9.86 -37.34
CA ARG A 138 16.31 8.98 -36.99
C ARG A 138 15.90 8.03 -35.84
N PRO A 139 15.21 6.93 -36.16
CA PRO A 139 14.74 5.98 -35.15
C PRO A 139 15.91 5.37 -34.39
N ARG A 140 15.85 5.50 -33.07
CA ARG A 140 16.76 4.92 -32.09
C ARG A 140 15.96 4.55 -30.84
N LEU A 141 16.49 3.61 -30.07
CA LEU A 141 15.95 3.31 -28.76
C LEU A 141 16.31 4.47 -27.82
N GLU A 142 15.31 5.02 -27.15
CA GLU A 142 15.46 6.14 -26.22
C GLU A 142 15.03 5.72 -24.82
N THR A 143 15.71 6.23 -23.80
CA THR A 143 15.27 6.07 -22.42
C THR A 143 14.12 7.00 -22.08
N ARG A 144 13.26 6.53 -21.16
CA ARG A 144 12.15 7.27 -20.56
C ARG A 144 12.39 7.56 -19.08
N VAL A 145 13.52 7.13 -18.54
CA VAL A 145 13.92 7.32 -17.15
C VAL A 145 15.35 7.85 -17.01
N PRO A 146 15.63 8.75 -16.03
CA PRO A 146 16.95 9.37 -15.90
C PRO A 146 18.07 8.39 -15.51
N TRP A 147 17.78 7.34 -14.74
CA TRP A 147 18.81 6.43 -14.24
C TRP A 147 19.41 5.53 -15.32
N MET A 148 18.78 5.43 -16.49
CA MET A 148 19.34 4.76 -17.68
C MET A 148 20.27 5.68 -18.50
N GLU A 149 20.30 6.99 -18.25
CA GLU A 149 21.23 7.91 -18.94
C GLU A 149 22.66 7.84 -18.38
N GLN A 150 22.87 7.03 -17.35
CA GLN A 150 24.12 6.90 -16.62
C GLN A 150 25.10 5.94 -17.32
N LEU A 151 26.38 6.09 -16.97
CA LEU A 151 27.47 5.31 -17.55
C LEU A 151 27.38 3.79 -17.32
N TRP A 152 26.61 3.32 -16.34
CA TRP A 152 26.52 1.89 -16.05
C TRP A 152 26.03 1.09 -17.27
N VAL A 153 25.16 1.66 -18.11
CA VAL A 153 24.63 0.98 -19.30
C VAL A 153 25.76 0.59 -20.26
N GLU A 154 26.66 1.54 -20.54
CA GLU A 154 27.80 1.33 -21.44
C GLU A 154 28.96 0.59 -20.75
N GLN A 155 29.03 0.60 -19.42
CA GLN A 155 29.98 -0.24 -18.67
C GLN A 155 29.60 -1.72 -18.74
N GLU A 156 28.31 -2.04 -18.61
CA GLU A 156 27.80 -3.40 -18.74
C GLU A 156 27.85 -3.88 -20.19
N HIS A 157 27.51 -3.01 -21.15
CA HIS A 157 27.52 -3.33 -22.56
C HIS A 157 27.83 -2.07 -23.41
N PRO A 158 29.09 -1.87 -23.85
CA PRO A 158 29.54 -0.65 -24.53
C PRO A 158 28.68 -0.21 -25.71
N ASP A 159 28.16 -1.16 -26.48
CA ASP A 159 27.35 -0.90 -27.68
C ASP A 159 25.84 -1.05 -27.42
N PHE A 160 25.38 -0.95 -26.16
CA PHE A 160 24.00 -1.27 -25.76
C PHE A 160 22.96 -0.55 -26.60
N TRP A 161 23.06 0.78 -26.70
CA TRP A 161 22.11 1.59 -27.43
C TRP A 161 22.09 1.26 -28.92
N MET A 162 23.26 1.00 -29.50
CA MET A 162 23.40 0.66 -30.91
C MET A 162 22.81 -0.72 -31.20
N ASP A 163 23.13 -1.72 -30.39
CA ASP A 163 22.68 -3.10 -30.60
C ASP A 163 21.19 -3.26 -30.33
N GLN A 164 20.68 -2.65 -29.26
CA GLN A 164 19.25 -2.65 -28.99
C GLN A 164 18.47 -1.85 -30.03
N THR A 165 19.01 -0.74 -30.55
CA THR A 165 18.41 -0.04 -31.70
C THR A 165 18.38 -0.91 -32.95
N ARG A 166 19.45 -1.68 -33.20
CA ARG A 166 19.53 -2.60 -34.34
C ARG A 166 18.50 -3.72 -34.22
N GLU A 167 18.32 -4.26 -33.02
CA GLU A 167 17.29 -5.25 -32.70
C GLU A 167 15.89 -4.69 -32.95
N MET A 168 15.57 -3.48 -32.48
CA MET A 168 14.26 -2.86 -32.73
C MET A 168 14.01 -2.62 -34.23
N LYS A 169 15.04 -2.22 -35.00
CA LYS A 169 14.93 -2.08 -36.47
C LYS A 169 14.71 -3.41 -37.17
N HIS A 170 15.31 -4.50 -36.67
CA HIS A 170 15.06 -5.84 -37.18
C HIS A 170 13.61 -6.26 -36.90
N ASN A 171 13.12 -6.05 -35.68
CA ASN A 171 11.75 -6.38 -35.28
C ASN A 171 10.71 -5.54 -36.06
N GLU A 172 11.01 -4.27 -36.35
CA GLU A 172 10.20 -3.43 -37.26
C GLU A 172 10.06 -4.08 -38.64
N GLN A 173 11.17 -4.52 -39.25
CA GLN A 173 11.16 -5.14 -40.58
C GLN A 173 10.37 -6.45 -40.59
N THR A 174 10.58 -7.29 -39.59
CA THR A 174 9.89 -8.57 -39.43
C THR A 174 8.39 -8.37 -39.22
N SER A 175 8.00 -7.47 -38.31
CA SER A 175 6.59 -7.15 -38.04
C SER A 175 5.89 -6.56 -39.25
N ARG A 176 6.56 -5.67 -39.99
CA ARG A 176 6.04 -5.12 -41.26
C ARG A 176 5.83 -6.22 -42.30
N ALA A 177 6.79 -7.15 -42.43
CA ALA A 177 6.68 -8.25 -43.37
C ALA A 177 5.51 -9.20 -43.00
N ASN A 178 5.33 -9.48 -41.71
CA ASN A 178 4.23 -10.29 -41.20
C ASN A 178 2.88 -9.59 -41.47
N LEU A 179 2.76 -8.31 -41.12
CA LEU A 179 1.56 -7.51 -41.36
C LEU A 179 1.18 -7.49 -42.85
N ASN A 180 2.13 -7.23 -43.76
CA ASN A 180 1.86 -7.23 -45.21
C ASN A 180 1.33 -8.57 -45.73
N LYS A 181 1.81 -9.70 -45.19
CA LYS A 181 1.32 -11.03 -45.58
C LYS A 181 -0.08 -11.28 -45.04
N LEU A 182 -0.36 -10.88 -43.79
CA LEU A 182 -1.68 -11.03 -43.18
C LEU A 182 -2.72 -10.18 -43.90
N LEU A 183 -2.40 -8.92 -44.24
CA LEU A 183 -3.27 -8.05 -45.06
C LEU A 183 -3.66 -8.73 -46.38
N ALA A 184 -2.68 -9.33 -47.06
CA ALA A 184 -2.92 -10.05 -48.32
C ALA A 184 -3.76 -11.31 -48.12
N TYR A 185 -3.49 -12.10 -47.07
CA TYR A 185 -4.21 -13.35 -46.79
C TYR A 185 -5.69 -13.13 -46.43
N TYR A 186 -5.97 -12.10 -45.64
CA TYR A 186 -7.35 -11.73 -45.28
C TYR A 186 -8.06 -10.90 -46.35
N ASN A 187 -7.46 -10.72 -47.53
CA ASN A 187 -7.98 -9.89 -48.63
C ASN A 187 -8.39 -8.48 -48.18
N GLN A 188 -7.64 -7.89 -47.23
CA GLN A 188 -7.92 -6.55 -46.76
C GLN A 188 -7.48 -5.53 -47.82
N SER A 189 -8.32 -4.53 -48.09
CA SER A 189 -7.98 -3.49 -49.06
C SER A 189 -6.77 -2.68 -48.58
N LYS A 190 -5.98 -2.13 -49.51
CA LYS A 190 -4.83 -1.26 -49.18
C LYS A 190 -5.24 0.05 -48.47
N ASP A 191 -6.54 0.36 -48.47
CA ASP A 191 -7.10 1.54 -47.80
C ASP A 191 -7.58 1.24 -46.37
N VAL A 192 -7.50 -0.03 -45.94
CA VAL A 192 -7.81 -0.43 -44.56
C VAL A 192 -6.54 -0.38 -43.72
N SER A 193 -6.63 0.19 -42.52
CA SER A 193 -5.54 0.13 -41.55
C SER A 193 -5.50 -1.23 -40.88
N GLY A 194 -4.30 -1.80 -40.77
CA GLY A 194 -4.08 -3.06 -40.06
C GLY A 194 -3.09 -2.89 -38.92
N THR A 195 -3.22 -3.71 -37.87
CA THR A 195 -2.30 -3.73 -36.74
C THR A 195 -1.77 -5.15 -36.49
N PHE A 196 -0.49 -5.23 -36.14
CA PHE A 196 0.14 -6.47 -35.66
C PHE A 196 0.89 -6.14 -34.38
N GLN A 197 0.54 -6.82 -33.30
CA GLN A 197 1.03 -6.52 -31.96
C GLN A 197 1.71 -7.74 -31.36
N GLU A 198 2.74 -7.50 -30.57
CA GLU A 198 3.50 -8.50 -29.83
C GLU A 198 3.69 -8.00 -28.41
N MET A 199 3.32 -8.81 -27.44
CA MET A 199 3.66 -8.61 -26.04
C MET A 199 4.51 -9.79 -25.56
N THR A 200 5.68 -9.51 -25.03
CA THR A 200 6.60 -10.55 -24.54
C THR A 200 7.35 -10.11 -23.30
N GLY A 201 7.65 -11.06 -22.42
CA GLY A 201 8.29 -10.71 -21.17
C GLY A 201 8.39 -11.85 -20.18
N CYS A 202 9.07 -11.59 -19.08
CA CYS A 202 9.30 -12.52 -18.00
C CYS A 202 8.87 -11.91 -16.67
N VAL A 203 8.54 -12.77 -15.72
CA VAL A 203 8.23 -12.43 -14.34
C VAL A 203 9.21 -13.16 -13.45
N VAL A 204 9.78 -12.44 -12.47
CA VAL A 204 10.66 -12.98 -11.45
C VAL A 204 10.04 -12.81 -10.07
N GLY A 205 10.34 -13.73 -9.16
CA GLY A 205 9.95 -13.62 -7.76
C GLY A 205 10.77 -12.56 -7.02
N SER A 206 10.44 -12.36 -5.75
CA SER A 206 11.20 -11.49 -4.84
C SER A 206 12.63 -11.99 -4.60
N ASP A 207 12.86 -13.29 -4.74
CA ASP A 207 14.16 -13.94 -4.75
C ASP A 207 14.92 -13.78 -6.09
N GLY A 208 14.30 -13.11 -7.06
CA GLY A 208 14.81 -12.90 -8.41
C GLY A 208 14.71 -14.14 -9.30
N HIS A 209 14.17 -15.27 -8.86
CA HIS A 209 14.05 -16.48 -9.67
C HIS A 209 12.94 -16.38 -10.71
N PHE A 210 13.13 -17.01 -11.87
CA PHE A 210 12.13 -17.05 -12.94
C PHE A 210 10.83 -17.72 -12.46
N LEU A 211 9.71 -17.02 -12.60
CA LEU A 211 8.39 -17.55 -12.28
C LEU A 211 7.62 -17.96 -13.53
N ARG A 212 7.58 -17.08 -14.55
CA ARG A 212 6.93 -17.36 -15.82
C ARG A 212 7.43 -16.45 -16.93
N GLY A 213 7.31 -16.93 -18.16
CA GLY A 213 7.51 -16.17 -19.38
C GLY A 213 6.21 -16.08 -20.15
N PHE A 214 6.04 -15.06 -20.96
CA PHE A 214 4.88 -14.93 -21.83
C PHE A 214 5.28 -14.35 -23.18
N THR A 215 4.55 -14.75 -24.20
CA THR A 215 4.60 -14.16 -25.53
C THR A 215 3.23 -14.31 -26.15
N GLN A 216 2.66 -13.21 -26.62
CA GLN A 216 1.37 -13.21 -27.28
C GLN A 216 1.38 -12.24 -28.45
N PHE A 217 0.71 -12.65 -29.52
CA PHE A 217 0.52 -11.88 -30.73
C PHE A 217 -0.96 -11.57 -30.90
N ALA A 218 -1.25 -10.35 -31.36
CA ALA A 218 -2.59 -9.93 -31.74
C ALA A 218 -2.56 -9.32 -33.16
N TYR A 219 -3.67 -9.51 -33.89
CA TYR A 219 -3.88 -8.96 -35.22
C TYR A 219 -5.20 -8.19 -35.22
N ASP A 220 -5.18 -6.93 -35.68
CA ASP A 220 -6.32 -6.01 -35.67
C ASP A 220 -7.01 -5.91 -34.29
N GLY A 221 -6.22 -5.94 -33.22
CA GLY A 221 -6.69 -5.87 -31.83
C GLY A 221 -7.33 -7.16 -31.30
N THR A 222 -7.28 -8.26 -32.06
CA THR A 222 -7.80 -9.57 -31.64
C THR A 222 -6.66 -10.55 -31.38
N ASP A 223 -6.83 -11.40 -30.36
CA ASP A 223 -5.86 -12.45 -30.04
C ASP A 223 -5.58 -13.32 -31.27
N PHE A 224 -4.31 -13.60 -31.53
CA PHE A 224 -3.88 -14.33 -32.71
C PHE A 224 -3.22 -15.66 -32.31
N VAL A 225 -2.04 -15.60 -31.68
CA VAL A 225 -1.28 -16.76 -31.22
C VAL A 225 -0.56 -16.41 -29.92
N ALA A 226 -0.56 -17.32 -28.94
CA ALA A 226 0.15 -17.16 -27.68
C ALA A 226 1.05 -18.37 -27.38
N LEU A 227 2.21 -18.11 -26.77
CA LEU A 227 3.09 -19.13 -26.23
C LEU A 227 2.47 -19.68 -24.95
N ASN A 228 2.38 -21.00 -24.85
CA ASN A 228 1.83 -21.66 -23.68
C ASN A 228 2.75 -21.53 -22.47
N GLU A 229 2.20 -21.75 -21.27
CA GLU A 229 2.96 -21.68 -20.01
C GLU A 229 4.12 -22.69 -19.95
N ASP A 230 4.07 -23.75 -20.75
CA ASP A 230 5.15 -24.73 -20.90
C ASP A 230 6.37 -24.21 -21.67
N LEU A 231 6.25 -23.03 -22.30
CA LEU A 231 7.23 -22.35 -23.16
C LEU A 231 7.73 -23.21 -24.34
N ARG A 232 6.95 -24.21 -24.75
CA ARG A 232 7.32 -25.19 -25.79
C ARG A 232 6.34 -25.23 -26.94
N SER A 233 5.10 -24.82 -26.69
CA SER A 233 4.02 -24.93 -27.66
C SER A 233 3.27 -23.62 -27.81
N TRP A 234 2.62 -23.45 -28.96
CA TRP A 234 1.83 -22.27 -29.30
C TRP A 234 0.35 -22.64 -29.38
N THR A 235 -0.51 -21.76 -28.88
CA THR A 235 -1.97 -21.87 -29.00
C THR A 235 -2.48 -20.74 -29.88
N SER A 236 -3.20 -21.08 -30.94
CA SER A 236 -3.88 -20.12 -31.82
C SER A 236 -5.29 -19.81 -31.32
N ALA A 237 -5.73 -18.57 -31.45
CA ALA A 237 -7.07 -18.15 -31.02
C ALA A 237 -8.20 -18.84 -31.80
N ASN A 238 -7.96 -19.17 -33.09
CA ASN A 238 -8.87 -19.95 -33.91
C ASN A 238 -8.11 -20.66 -35.04
N SER A 239 -8.82 -21.52 -35.80
CA SER A 239 -8.21 -22.31 -36.88
C SER A 239 -7.63 -21.47 -38.01
N VAL A 240 -8.24 -20.32 -38.33
CA VAL A 240 -7.74 -19.40 -39.37
C VAL A 240 -6.45 -18.71 -38.92
N ALA A 241 -6.38 -18.30 -37.65
CA ALA A 241 -5.17 -17.76 -37.04
C ALA A 241 -4.04 -18.79 -37.04
N GLY A 242 -4.32 -20.05 -36.68
CA GLY A 242 -3.34 -21.14 -36.71
C GLY A 242 -2.80 -21.41 -38.12
N LEU A 243 -3.67 -21.46 -39.13
CA LEU A 243 -3.26 -21.67 -40.53
C LEU A 243 -2.38 -20.52 -41.04
N SER A 244 -2.82 -19.27 -40.85
CA SER A 244 -2.09 -18.10 -41.33
C SER A 244 -0.77 -17.88 -40.58
N TRP A 245 -0.72 -18.18 -39.28
CA TRP A 245 0.52 -18.20 -38.48
C TRP A 245 1.56 -19.13 -39.10
N HIS A 246 1.22 -20.42 -39.26
CA HIS A 246 2.14 -21.43 -39.76
C HIS A 246 2.61 -21.15 -41.20
N GLN A 247 1.76 -20.57 -42.04
CA GLN A 247 2.09 -20.34 -43.45
C GLN A 247 2.86 -19.03 -43.70
N LEU A 248 2.60 -17.98 -42.91
CA LEU A 248 2.96 -16.62 -43.28
C LEU A 248 3.89 -15.94 -42.28
N VAL A 249 3.62 -16.12 -40.99
CA VAL A 249 4.26 -15.34 -39.93
C VAL A 249 5.65 -15.90 -39.65
N ARG A 250 6.64 -15.00 -39.70
CA ARG A 250 8.03 -15.31 -39.37
C ARG A 250 8.35 -14.72 -38.02
N VAL A 251 8.38 -15.57 -37.00
CA VAL A 251 8.85 -15.26 -35.65
C VAL A 251 9.80 -16.39 -35.20
N PRO A 252 10.59 -16.19 -34.14
CA PRO A 252 11.39 -17.26 -33.57
C PRO A 252 10.53 -18.44 -33.08
N ASP A 253 11.05 -19.66 -33.23
CA ASP A 253 10.42 -20.86 -32.67
C ASP A 253 10.32 -20.81 -31.14
N ALA A 254 9.45 -21.64 -30.56
CA ALA A 254 9.21 -21.68 -29.11
C ALA A 254 10.50 -21.90 -28.31
N ASP A 255 11.40 -22.77 -28.78
CA ASP A 255 12.67 -23.04 -28.08
C ASP A 255 13.59 -21.81 -28.02
N VAL A 256 13.67 -21.03 -29.11
CA VAL A 256 14.46 -19.79 -29.13
C VAL A 256 13.83 -18.76 -28.21
N ARG A 257 12.50 -18.68 -28.22
CA ARG A 257 11.75 -17.77 -27.35
C ARG A 257 11.92 -18.12 -25.88
N ARG A 258 11.88 -19.39 -25.54
CA ARG A 258 12.12 -19.89 -24.18
C ARG A 258 13.48 -19.47 -23.66
N VAL A 259 14.55 -19.66 -24.44
CA VAL A 259 15.91 -19.27 -24.02
C VAL A 259 15.97 -17.77 -23.72
N PHE A 260 15.38 -16.93 -24.57
CA PHE A 260 15.29 -15.50 -24.30
C PHE A 260 14.53 -15.20 -22.99
N LEU A 261 13.39 -15.85 -22.77
CA LEU A 261 12.51 -15.61 -21.62
C LEU A 261 13.12 -16.08 -20.29
N GLU A 262 13.75 -17.25 -20.27
CA GLU A 262 14.31 -17.86 -19.06
C GLU A 262 15.68 -17.27 -18.68
N ASP A 263 16.46 -16.80 -19.66
CA ASP A 263 17.83 -16.32 -19.43
C ASP A 263 17.96 -14.80 -19.65
N THR A 264 17.91 -14.36 -20.90
CA THR A 264 18.19 -12.95 -21.25
C THR A 264 17.22 -11.98 -20.58
N CYS A 265 15.92 -12.27 -20.59
CA CYS A 265 14.91 -11.44 -19.98
C CYS A 265 15.09 -11.37 -18.46
N VAL A 266 15.31 -12.50 -17.80
CA VAL A 266 15.52 -12.58 -16.34
C VAL A 266 16.77 -11.82 -15.93
N HIS A 267 17.88 -12.03 -16.65
CA HIS A 267 19.12 -11.31 -16.41
C HIS A 267 18.94 -9.80 -16.54
N ARG A 268 18.30 -9.34 -17.63
CA ARG A 268 18.00 -7.91 -17.85
C ARG A 268 17.11 -7.35 -16.75
N LEU A 269 16.05 -8.06 -16.36
CA LEU A 269 15.14 -7.60 -15.31
C LEU A 269 15.88 -7.43 -13.98
N ARG A 270 16.70 -8.41 -13.57
CA ARG A 270 17.52 -8.30 -12.35
C ARG A 270 18.45 -7.08 -12.39
N LEU A 271 19.14 -6.88 -13.51
CA LEU A 271 20.02 -5.72 -13.68
C LEU A 271 19.25 -4.40 -13.58
N LEU A 272 18.09 -4.29 -14.25
CA LEU A 272 17.26 -3.08 -14.22
C LEU A 272 16.73 -2.80 -12.80
N LEU A 273 16.31 -3.83 -12.06
CA LEU A 273 15.88 -3.69 -10.67
C LEU A 273 17.01 -3.27 -9.74
N GLU A 274 18.24 -3.76 -9.97
CA GLU A 274 19.42 -3.35 -9.20
C GLU A 274 19.77 -1.88 -9.46
N LYS A 275 19.84 -1.47 -10.72
CA LYS A 275 20.25 -0.10 -11.10
C LYS A 275 19.14 0.93 -10.87
N GLY A 276 17.88 0.54 -11.05
CA GLY A 276 16.69 1.38 -10.87
C GLY A 276 16.03 1.26 -9.50
N LYS A 277 16.69 0.61 -8.52
CA LYS A 277 16.13 0.23 -7.21
C LYS A 277 15.35 1.34 -6.51
N GLU A 278 15.90 2.55 -6.46
CA GLU A 278 15.29 3.69 -5.77
C GLU A 278 13.92 4.08 -6.33
N LYS A 279 13.66 3.79 -7.61
CA LYS A 279 12.40 4.12 -8.28
C LYS A 279 11.50 2.91 -8.48
N LEU A 280 12.06 1.78 -8.89
CA LEU A 280 11.28 0.58 -9.24
C LEU A 280 10.77 -0.17 -8.02
N LEU A 281 11.51 -0.13 -6.90
CA LEU A 281 11.14 -0.81 -5.66
C LEU A 281 10.48 0.14 -4.64
N GLN A 282 10.23 1.40 -5.03
CA GLN A 282 9.49 2.35 -4.20
C GLN A 282 8.00 1.98 -4.27
N ALA A 283 7.31 2.07 -3.13
CA ALA A 283 5.85 2.02 -3.07
C ALA A 283 5.34 3.33 -2.50
N ASP A 284 4.70 4.14 -3.35
CA ASP A 284 4.13 5.42 -2.95
C ASP A 284 2.67 5.23 -2.54
N PRO A 285 2.31 5.52 -1.27
CA PRO A 285 0.94 5.33 -0.80
C PRO A 285 -0.04 6.31 -1.46
N PRO A 286 -1.31 5.91 -1.68
CA PRO A 286 -2.32 6.77 -2.24
C PRO A 286 -2.69 7.91 -1.30
N LYS A 287 -2.74 9.12 -1.86
CA LYS A 287 -3.39 10.27 -1.23
C LYS A 287 -4.88 10.14 -1.43
N THR A 288 -5.59 9.85 -0.35
CA THR A 288 -7.03 9.58 -0.40
C THR A 288 -7.86 10.74 0.11
N HIS A 289 -9.01 10.95 -0.51
CA HIS A 289 -10.01 11.90 -0.03
C HIS A 289 -11.39 11.51 -0.56
N MET A 290 -12.44 12.05 0.06
CA MET A 290 -13.82 11.85 -0.36
C MET A 290 -14.43 13.14 -0.85
N THR A 291 -15.36 13.01 -1.80
CA THR A 291 -16.14 14.11 -2.34
C THR A 291 -17.61 13.72 -2.38
N GLN A 292 -18.48 14.66 -2.06
CA GLN A 292 -19.94 14.49 -2.08
C GLN A 292 -20.51 15.36 -3.19
N HIS A 293 -21.37 14.78 -4.03
CA HIS A 293 -22.04 15.47 -5.12
C HIS A 293 -23.54 15.21 -5.00
N PRO A 294 -24.34 16.18 -4.53
CA PRO A 294 -25.80 16.06 -4.53
C PRO A 294 -26.31 15.94 -5.97
N ILE A 295 -27.10 14.91 -6.26
CA ILE A 295 -27.77 14.72 -7.56
C ILE A 295 -29.21 15.25 -7.49
N SER A 296 -29.93 14.89 -6.42
CA SER A 296 -31.31 15.29 -6.15
C SER A 296 -31.57 15.35 -4.65
N ASP A 297 -32.78 15.75 -4.25
CA ASP A 297 -33.21 15.73 -2.84
C ASP A 297 -33.26 14.33 -2.22
N TYR A 298 -33.15 13.27 -3.03
CA TYR A 298 -33.24 11.87 -2.61
C TYR A 298 -31.95 11.08 -2.86
N GLU A 299 -30.95 11.69 -3.51
CA GLU A 299 -29.75 10.97 -3.92
C GLU A 299 -28.51 11.85 -3.95
N VAL A 300 -27.45 11.34 -3.36
CA VAL A 300 -26.13 11.95 -3.30
C VAL A 300 -25.10 10.94 -3.80
N THR A 301 -24.14 11.38 -4.60
CA THR A 301 -22.98 10.54 -4.94
C THR A 301 -21.84 10.79 -3.97
N LEU A 302 -21.37 9.73 -3.34
CA LEU A 302 -20.08 9.73 -2.65
C LEU A 302 -19.02 9.16 -3.58
N LYS A 303 -17.91 9.89 -3.72
CA LYS A 303 -16.76 9.46 -4.54
C LYS A 303 -15.49 9.44 -3.71
N CYS A 304 -14.87 8.27 -3.67
CA CYS A 304 -13.62 7.97 -3.00
C CYS A 304 -12.47 8.04 -4.01
N TRP A 305 -11.50 8.90 -3.76
CA TRP A 305 -10.35 9.11 -4.62
C TRP A 305 -9.09 8.49 -4.03
N ALA A 306 -8.26 7.91 -4.87
CA ALA A 306 -6.88 7.55 -4.60
C ALA A 306 -6.00 8.19 -5.67
N LEU A 307 -5.05 9.03 -5.27
CA LEU A 307 -4.20 9.81 -6.18
C LEU A 307 -2.72 9.64 -5.83
N GLY A 308 -1.85 9.70 -6.84
CA GLY A 308 -0.41 9.83 -6.65
C GLY A 308 0.25 8.59 -6.05
N PHE A 309 -0.28 7.40 -6.35
CA PHE A 309 0.26 6.13 -5.84
C PHE A 309 1.06 5.37 -6.90
N TYR A 310 1.96 4.52 -6.45
CA TYR A 310 2.73 3.57 -7.27
C TYR A 310 3.06 2.33 -6.42
N PRO A 311 2.96 1.08 -6.94
CA PRO A 311 2.61 0.68 -8.31
C PRO A 311 1.13 0.86 -8.65
N ALA A 312 0.73 0.54 -9.88
CA ALA A 312 -0.63 0.76 -10.39
C ALA A 312 -1.69 -0.16 -9.74
N ASP A 313 -1.26 -1.31 -9.21
CA ASP A 313 -2.17 -2.24 -8.55
C ASP A 313 -2.72 -1.64 -7.25
N ILE A 314 -4.03 -1.46 -7.21
CA ILE A 314 -4.76 -0.88 -6.09
C ILE A 314 -6.18 -1.42 -6.08
N THR A 315 -6.71 -1.68 -4.89
CA THR A 315 -8.10 -2.10 -4.72
C THR A 315 -8.88 -1.03 -3.98
N LEU A 316 -9.95 -0.54 -4.60
CA LEU A 316 -10.95 0.36 -4.01
C LEU A 316 -12.27 -0.39 -3.94
N THR A 317 -12.84 -0.48 -2.74
CA THR A 317 -14.14 -1.14 -2.50
C THR A 317 -15.03 -0.26 -1.64
N TRP A 318 -16.32 -0.32 -1.88
CA TRP A 318 -17.32 0.33 -1.06
C TRP A 318 -18.05 -0.70 -0.21
N GLN A 319 -18.26 -0.36 1.06
CA GLN A 319 -19.05 -1.16 1.98
C GLN A 319 -20.15 -0.31 2.60
N ARG A 320 -21.30 -0.95 2.86
CA ARG A 320 -22.35 -0.41 3.73
C ARG A 320 -22.50 -1.34 4.92
N GLU A 321 -22.21 -0.84 6.11
CA GLU A 321 -22.30 -1.62 7.36
C GLU A 321 -21.52 -2.96 7.32
N GLY A 322 -20.47 -3.03 6.51
CA GLY A 322 -19.62 -4.22 6.34
C GLY A 322 -20.00 -5.12 5.16
N GLU A 323 -21.07 -4.82 4.41
CA GLU A 323 -21.43 -5.54 3.18
C GLU A 323 -20.84 -4.85 1.94
N ASP A 324 -20.17 -5.62 1.06
CA ASP A 324 -19.55 -5.12 -0.17
C ASP A 324 -20.58 -4.70 -1.23
N LEU A 325 -20.38 -3.52 -1.82
CA LEU A 325 -21.25 -2.91 -2.84
C LEU A 325 -20.65 -2.99 -4.25
N THR A 326 -19.96 -4.08 -4.58
CA THR A 326 -19.19 -4.18 -5.84
C THR A 326 -20.01 -4.05 -7.12
N GLN A 327 -21.30 -4.39 -7.10
CA GLN A 327 -22.20 -4.27 -8.26
C GLN A 327 -22.80 -2.86 -8.42
N ASP A 328 -23.01 -2.15 -7.31
CA ASP A 328 -23.66 -0.84 -7.29
C ASP A 328 -22.65 0.32 -7.37
N MET A 329 -21.35 0.01 -7.28
CA MET A 329 -20.30 1.01 -7.36
C MET A 329 -19.87 1.28 -8.82
N GLU A 330 -19.70 2.56 -9.13
CA GLU A 330 -18.99 3.00 -10.32
C GLU A 330 -17.48 2.99 -10.00
N LEU A 331 -16.77 2.00 -10.52
CA LEU A 331 -15.32 1.88 -10.38
C LEU A 331 -14.65 2.19 -11.72
N VAL A 332 -13.74 3.16 -11.73
CA VAL A 332 -12.94 3.42 -12.94
C VAL A 332 -11.68 2.56 -12.97
N GLU A 333 -11.23 2.23 -14.18
CA GLU A 333 -9.89 1.68 -14.39
C GLU A 333 -8.81 2.62 -13.85
N THR A 334 -7.69 2.04 -13.42
CA THR A 334 -6.54 2.81 -12.92
C THR A 334 -5.90 3.55 -14.08
N ARG A 335 -5.56 4.83 -13.90
CA ARG A 335 -5.07 5.71 -14.96
C ARG A 335 -3.72 6.31 -14.58
N PRO A 336 -2.80 6.51 -15.53
CA PRO A 336 -1.57 7.24 -15.26
C PRO A 336 -1.87 8.72 -15.02
N ALA A 337 -1.13 9.34 -14.08
CA ALA A 337 -1.19 10.78 -13.81
C ALA A 337 -0.21 11.58 -14.71
N GLY A 338 0.77 10.91 -15.33
CA GLY A 338 1.76 11.49 -16.23
C GLY A 338 3.11 11.83 -15.58
N ASP A 339 3.23 11.70 -14.27
CA ASP A 339 4.45 11.89 -13.47
C ASP A 339 5.08 10.56 -13.00
N GLY A 340 4.60 9.43 -13.54
CA GLY A 340 4.97 8.08 -13.11
C GLY A 340 4.05 7.48 -12.05
N THR A 341 3.11 8.26 -11.49
CA THR A 341 2.12 7.77 -10.53
C THR A 341 0.76 7.50 -11.17
N PHE A 342 -0.14 6.92 -10.38
CA PHE A 342 -1.47 6.51 -10.81
C PHE A 342 -2.58 7.18 -10.01
N GLN A 343 -3.79 7.16 -10.59
CA GLN A 343 -5.02 7.63 -9.97
C GLN A 343 -6.16 6.67 -10.26
N LYS A 344 -7.08 6.54 -9.29
CA LYS A 344 -8.29 5.72 -9.38
C LYS A 344 -9.36 6.33 -8.47
N TRP A 345 -10.63 6.11 -8.80
CA TRP A 345 -11.73 6.45 -7.90
C TRP A 345 -12.84 5.42 -8.00
N ALA A 346 -13.64 5.37 -6.93
CA ALA A 346 -14.86 4.57 -6.85
C ALA A 346 -16.00 5.44 -6.32
N ALA A 347 -17.18 5.35 -6.91
CA ALA A 347 -18.34 6.13 -6.50
C ALA A 347 -19.56 5.25 -6.23
N VAL A 348 -20.42 5.69 -5.30
CA VAL A 348 -21.70 5.06 -4.97
C VAL A 348 -22.78 6.13 -4.84
N ALA A 349 -23.99 5.81 -5.29
CA ALA A 349 -25.18 6.59 -5.00
C ALA A 349 -25.73 6.20 -3.63
N VAL A 350 -26.00 7.20 -2.79
CA VAL A 350 -26.45 6.99 -1.41
C VAL A 350 -27.63 7.90 -1.08
N PRO A 351 -28.54 7.47 -0.18
CA PRO A 351 -29.57 8.35 0.37
C PRO A 351 -28.95 9.49 1.18
N PRO A 352 -29.43 10.73 1.04
CA PRO A 352 -29.02 11.86 1.88
C PRO A 352 -29.24 11.55 3.36
N GLY A 353 -28.24 11.85 4.20
CA GLY A 353 -28.26 11.58 5.65
C GLY A 353 -27.74 10.20 6.03
N GLU A 354 -27.56 9.28 5.08
CA GLU A 354 -27.00 7.95 5.33
C GLU A 354 -25.50 7.84 4.98
N GLU A 355 -24.84 8.94 4.58
CA GLU A 355 -23.48 8.94 4.05
C GLU A 355 -22.46 8.28 5.01
N GLN A 356 -22.67 8.43 6.31
CA GLN A 356 -21.80 7.85 7.36
C GLN A 356 -21.84 6.33 7.44
N ARG A 357 -22.89 5.69 6.89
CA ARG A 357 -23.04 4.22 6.86
C ARG A 357 -22.18 3.58 5.77
N TYR A 358 -21.66 4.39 4.83
CA TYR A 358 -20.86 3.95 3.71
C TYR A 358 -19.37 4.19 4.00
N THR A 359 -18.55 3.16 3.81
CA THR A 359 -17.11 3.21 3.99
C THR A 359 -16.39 2.84 2.69
N CYS A 360 -15.37 3.59 2.34
CA CYS A 360 -14.47 3.25 1.23
C CYS A 360 -13.22 2.58 1.79
N HIS A 361 -12.90 1.38 1.30
CA HIS A 361 -11.72 0.63 1.68
C HIS A 361 -10.69 0.68 0.55
N VAL A 362 -9.46 1.08 0.90
CA VAL A 362 -8.35 1.23 -0.03
C VAL A 362 -7.22 0.30 0.41
N GLN A 363 -6.88 -0.64 -0.47
CA GLN A 363 -5.74 -1.54 -0.29
C GLN A 363 -4.69 -1.24 -1.35
N HIS A 364 -3.46 -1.01 -0.90
CA HIS A 364 -2.32 -0.70 -1.75
C HIS A 364 -1.04 -1.13 -1.05
N GLN A 365 -0.06 -1.60 -1.82
CA GLN A 365 1.23 -2.07 -1.31
C GLN A 365 2.00 -1.01 -0.52
N GLY A 366 1.85 0.28 -0.87
CA GLY A 366 2.48 1.40 -0.18
C GLY A 366 1.84 1.72 1.17
N LEU A 367 0.71 1.10 1.51
CA LEU A 367 0.04 1.27 2.80
C LEU A 367 0.45 0.15 3.77
N PRO A 368 0.82 0.48 5.03
CA PRO A 368 1.13 -0.55 6.02
C PRO A 368 -0.11 -1.37 6.40
N GLU A 369 -1.29 -0.74 6.38
CA GLU A 369 -2.58 -1.36 6.64
C GLU A 369 -3.63 -0.78 5.67
N PRO A 370 -4.67 -1.54 5.30
CA PRO A 370 -5.78 -1.04 4.51
C PRO A 370 -6.41 0.22 5.12
N LEU A 371 -6.62 1.26 4.31
CA LEU A 371 -7.29 2.48 4.75
C LEU A 371 -8.80 2.31 4.65
N THR A 372 -9.51 2.78 5.67
CA THR A 372 -10.97 2.88 5.67
C THR A 372 -11.37 4.34 5.80
N LEU A 373 -12.03 4.88 4.79
CA LEU A 373 -12.50 6.26 4.74
C LEU A 373 -13.99 6.32 4.99
N ARG A 374 -14.42 7.34 5.73
CA ARG A 374 -15.81 7.75 5.90
C ARG A 374 -15.97 9.18 5.44
N TRP A 375 -17.15 9.52 4.94
CA TRP A 375 -17.47 10.89 4.60
C TRP A 375 -17.39 11.75 5.87
N ASP A 376 -16.68 12.87 5.83
CA ASP A 376 -16.69 13.85 6.91
C ASP A 376 -17.16 15.19 6.31
N PRO A 377 -18.36 15.68 6.68
CA PRO A 377 -18.88 16.92 6.09
C PRO A 377 -17.95 18.09 6.44
N PRO A 378 -17.64 18.99 5.49
CA PRO A 378 -16.84 20.16 5.78
C PRO A 378 -17.49 20.98 6.91
N PRO A 379 -16.71 21.63 7.79
CA PRO A 379 -17.24 22.39 8.93
C PRO A 379 -18.04 23.62 8.44
N GLN A 380 -19.31 23.42 8.13
CA GLN A 380 -20.20 24.46 7.59
C GLN A 380 -21.02 25.19 8.66
N THR A 381 -20.87 24.85 9.93
CA THR A 381 -21.71 25.41 11.01
C THR A 381 -20.95 26.31 11.97
N THR A 382 -19.66 26.05 12.26
CA THR A 382 -18.89 26.89 13.19
C THR A 382 -18.56 28.27 12.60
N ILE A 383 -18.16 28.35 11.33
CA ILE A 383 -17.74 29.62 10.72
C ILE A 383 -18.93 30.58 10.61
N THR A 384 -20.06 30.13 10.09
CA THR A 384 -21.27 30.93 9.89
C THR A 384 -21.87 31.41 11.22
N ILE A 385 -21.90 30.54 12.25
CA ILE A 385 -22.37 30.91 13.60
C ILE A 385 -21.44 31.94 14.25
N ILE A 386 -20.11 31.78 14.12
CA ILE A 386 -19.13 32.73 14.66
C ILE A 386 -19.27 34.10 13.97
N PHE A 387 -19.41 34.15 12.64
CA PHE A 387 -19.59 35.41 11.91
C PHE A 387 -20.89 36.13 12.26
N VAL A 388 -22.01 35.40 12.37
CA VAL A 388 -23.30 35.99 12.79
C VAL A 388 -23.21 36.48 14.24
N GLY A 389 -22.56 35.72 15.13
CA GLY A 389 -22.35 36.12 16.52
C GLY A 389 -21.49 37.39 16.66
N ILE A 390 -20.39 37.49 15.90
CA ILE A 390 -19.51 38.67 15.88
C ILE A 390 -20.26 39.89 15.31
N ALA A 391 -21.01 39.71 14.22
CA ALA A 391 -21.78 40.81 13.61
C ALA A 391 -22.85 41.36 14.58
N ALA A 392 -23.55 40.47 15.30
CA ALA A 392 -24.53 40.88 16.31
C ALA A 392 -23.88 41.62 17.49
N ALA A 393 -22.74 41.15 17.99
CA ALA A 393 -22.01 41.78 19.07
C ALA A 393 -21.48 43.19 18.69
N LEU A 394 -20.91 43.32 17.48
CA LEU A 394 -20.45 44.61 16.96
C LEU A 394 -21.62 45.58 16.72
N GLY A 395 -22.77 45.08 16.24
CA GLY A 395 -23.99 45.88 16.11
C GLY A 395 -24.49 46.43 17.44
N LEU A 396 -24.50 45.60 18.49
CA LEU A 396 -24.87 46.02 19.85
C LEU A 396 -23.89 47.06 20.42
N LEU A 397 -22.59 46.85 20.26
CA LEU A 397 -21.56 47.83 20.67
C LEU A 397 -21.74 49.17 19.94
N GLY A 398 -21.98 49.13 18.63
CA GLY A 398 -22.29 50.32 17.84
C GLY A 398 -23.52 51.07 18.36
N ALA A 399 -24.60 50.36 18.68
CA ALA A 399 -25.81 50.95 19.25
C ALA A 399 -25.57 51.59 20.63
N VAL A 400 -24.80 50.94 21.51
CA VAL A 400 -24.46 51.47 22.84
C VAL A 400 -23.60 52.73 22.71
N VAL A 401 -22.59 52.73 21.84
CA VAL A 401 -21.74 53.91 21.60
C VAL A 401 -22.57 55.06 21.04
N THR A 402 -23.44 54.78 20.07
CA THR A 402 -24.31 55.81 19.47
C THR A 402 -25.28 56.37 20.50
N GLY A 403 -25.88 55.51 21.33
CA GLY A 403 -26.73 55.91 22.46
C GLY A 403 -26.00 56.77 23.48
N ALA A 404 -24.76 56.39 23.86
CA ALA A 404 -23.93 57.14 24.79
C ALA A 404 -23.50 58.51 24.23
N VAL A 405 -23.20 58.61 22.93
CA VAL A 405 -22.86 59.87 22.26
C VAL A 405 -24.07 60.79 22.19
N LEU A 406 -25.25 60.26 21.84
CA LEU A 406 -26.50 61.03 21.83
C LEU A 406 -26.88 61.51 23.24
N TRP A 407 -26.69 60.67 24.27
CA TRP A 407 -26.88 61.06 25.67
C TRP A 407 -25.92 62.18 26.10
N ARG A 408 -24.63 62.06 25.79
CA ARG A 408 -23.65 63.13 26.04
C ARG A 408 -24.03 64.45 25.35
N ARG A 409 -24.45 64.40 24.09
CA ARG A 409 -24.91 65.60 23.37
C ARG A 409 -26.15 66.23 24.01
N LYS A 410 -27.06 65.43 24.56
CA LYS A 410 -28.26 65.92 25.25
C LYS A 410 -27.95 66.48 26.65
N CYS A 411 -26.94 65.95 27.34
CA CYS A 411 -26.50 66.44 28.65
C CYS A 411 -25.54 67.65 28.60
N SER A 412 -24.87 67.92 27.48
CA SER A 412 -24.03 69.13 27.30
C SER A 412 -24.80 70.37 26.84
N GLY A 413 -26.12 70.29 26.65
CA GLY A 413 -26.97 71.38 26.14
C GLY A 413 -27.75 72.17 27.18
N GLY A 414 -27.26 72.30 28.42
CA GLY A 414 -28.03 72.93 29.50
C GLY A 414 -27.20 73.63 30.57
N GLN A 415 -26.50 74.71 30.21
CA GLN A 415 -26.11 75.74 31.18
C GLN A 415 -26.13 77.12 30.50
N GLY A 416 -27.18 77.88 30.80
CA GLY A 416 -27.30 79.28 30.40
C GLY A 416 -28.75 79.69 30.11
N VAL A 417 -29.49 80.07 31.17
CA VAL A 417 -30.39 81.23 31.24
C VAL A 417 -30.86 81.32 32.70
N GLY A 418 -30.74 82.51 33.29
CA GLY A 418 -31.14 82.81 34.65
C GLY A 418 -32.63 83.17 34.82
N LEU A 419 -32.93 83.50 36.08
CA LEU A 419 -34.15 84.09 36.66
C LEU A 419 -35.31 83.17 37.10
N SER A 420 -35.34 83.01 38.42
CA SER A 420 -36.46 83.26 39.35
C SER A 420 -37.78 82.48 39.24
N PHE A 421 -38.08 81.81 40.37
CA PHE A 421 -39.37 81.68 41.06
C PHE A 421 -40.58 81.11 40.28
N LEU A 422 -40.96 79.87 40.61
CA LEU A 422 -42.17 79.52 41.40
C LEU A 422 -42.43 78.00 41.29
N SER A 423 -42.63 77.36 42.44
CA SER A 423 -43.26 76.05 42.58
C SER A 423 -44.76 76.15 42.24
N PRO A 424 -45.45 75.05 41.83
CA PRO A 424 -46.03 74.16 42.84
C PRO A 424 -46.12 72.65 42.46
N TRP A 425 -46.03 71.85 43.51
CA TRP A 425 -46.63 70.52 43.81
C TRP A 425 -47.09 69.54 42.71
N GLY A 426 -46.68 68.27 42.90
CA GLY A 426 -47.37 67.10 42.35
C GLY A 426 -46.66 65.75 42.52
N SER A 427 -46.75 65.16 43.72
CA SER A 427 -46.91 63.70 44.00
C SER A 427 -45.91 62.63 43.47
N SER A 428 -45.03 62.18 44.38
CA SER A 428 -44.76 60.78 44.83
C SER A 428 -44.24 59.69 43.83
N PRO A 429 -43.80 58.50 44.28
CA PRO A 429 -42.38 58.20 44.52
C PRO A 429 -41.91 56.88 43.85
N GLY A 430 -40.67 56.83 43.33
CA GLY A 430 -40.11 55.55 42.88
C GLY A 430 -39.06 55.70 41.81
N GLY A 431 -37.88 56.18 42.19
CA GLY A 431 -36.72 56.19 41.32
C GLY A 431 -35.46 56.06 42.16
N SER A 432 -34.88 54.86 42.19
CA SER A 432 -33.54 54.65 42.72
C SER A 432 -32.54 55.45 41.88
N VAL A 433 -31.77 56.34 42.51
CA VAL A 433 -30.66 57.07 41.87
C VAL A 433 -29.40 56.21 42.01
N LEU A 434 -28.81 55.77 40.89
CA LEU A 434 -27.53 55.06 40.90
C LEU A 434 -26.40 56.07 40.66
N CYS A 435 -25.56 56.30 41.67
CA CYS A 435 -24.31 57.06 41.53
C CYS A 435 -23.14 56.08 41.32
N LEU A 436 -22.39 56.25 40.22
CA LEU A 436 -21.13 55.53 39.97
C LEU A 436 -19.96 56.33 40.52
N VAL A 437 -19.22 55.76 41.48
CA VAL A 437 -17.88 56.22 41.84
C VAL A 437 -16.89 55.18 41.33
N ASN A 438 -15.95 55.63 40.49
CA ASN A 438 -14.99 54.78 39.82
C ASN A 438 -13.69 54.73 40.64
N VAL A 439 -13.38 53.59 41.26
CA VAL A 439 -12.07 53.35 41.89
C VAL A 439 -11.51 52.05 41.33
N HIS A 440 -10.53 52.17 40.44
CA HIS A 440 -9.68 51.05 40.04
C HIS A 440 -8.48 50.93 40.99
N PRO A 441 -7.86 49.74 41.15
CA PRO A 441 -7.86 48.65 40.16
C PRO A 441 -8.22 47.27 40.73
N ILE A 442 -9.47 47.03 41.15
CA ILE A 442 -10.08 45.68 41.20
C ILE A 442 -11.59 45.84 40.95
N PRO A 443 -12.21 45.19 39.94
CA PRO A 443 -13.66 45.23 39.78
C PRO A 443 -14.30 44.25 40.78
N THR A 444 -14.59 44.71 41.99
CA THR A 444 -15.50 44.02 42.91
C THR A 444 -16.89 44.64 42.79
N TRP A 445 -17.85 43.84 42.32
CA TRP A 445 -19.26 44.23 42.28
C TRP A 445 -19.86 44.08 43.68
N VAL A 446 -20.26 45.19 44.30
CA VAL A 446 -21.02 45.16 45.56
C VAL A 446 -22.44 45.61 45.27
N LEU A 447 -23.40 44.68 45.43
CA LEU A 447 -24.82 44.96 45.33
C LEU A 447 -25.28 45.50 46.70
N VAL A 448 -25.43 46.81 46.84
CA VAL A 448 -25.97 47.41 48.08
C VAL A 448 -27.48 47.57 47.91
N HIS A 449 -28.24 46.69 48.56
CA HIS A 449 -29.67 46.86 48.73
C HIS A 449 -29.92 47.85 49.87
N VAL A 450 -30.38 49.05 49.56
CA VAL A 450 -30.92 49.98 50.58
C VAL A 450 -32.42 49.74 50.64
N GLY A 451 -32.86 49.01 51.67
CA GLY A 451 -34.28 48.92 52.03
C GLY A 451 -34.77 50.22 52.69
N PRO A 452 -36.07 50.51 52.65
CA PRO A 452 -36.63 51.70 53.28
C PRO A 452 -36.49 51.59 54.80
N ILE A 453 -35.94 52.65 55.42
CA ILE A 453 -35.97 52.83 56.87
C ILE A 453 -37.38 53.31 57.24
N SER A 454 -37.98 52.66 58.24
CA SER A 454 -39.26 53.00 58.89
C SER A 454 -39.23 54.34 59.60
#